data_AF-A0A534IZ67-F1
#
_entry.id   AF-A0A534IZ67-F1
#
_cell.length_a   1.000
_cell.length_b   1.000
_cell.length_c   1.000
_cell.angle_alpha   90.00
_cell.angle_beta   90.00
_cell.angle_gamma   90.00
#
_symmetry.space_group_name_H-M   'P 1'
#
loop_
_entity.id
_entity.type
_entity.pdbx_description
1 polymer ?
#
loop_
_entity_poly.entity_id
_entity_poly.type
_entity_poly.pdbx_seq_one_letter_code
_entity_poly.pdbx_strand_id
1 'polypeptide(L)'
;MRDADAFDDTAFIGLARSAKRDPYRLSLFAHHLEPEERPLVVLPIQGGTLLVTADRLLELRAHLEVHGAWNVKQFQGYAVHTTIERETVRDVAHEVRASVDPVGNRRTEDRLLLTTDDGPAEFLVSKGPDGTLSDEDFVVLRGAVLGPQPK
;
A
#
# COMPACT_ATOMS: atom_id res chain seq x y z
N MET A 1 13.40 17.97 -6.18
CA MET A 1 12.15 17.20 -6.03
C MET A 1 12.59 15.89 -5.39
N ARG A 2 11.84 15.27 -4.48
CA ARG A 2 12.20 13.90 -4.06
C ARG A 2 11.83 13.00 -5.23
N ASP A 3 12.80 12.27 -5.76
CA ASP A 3 12.76 11.79 -7.14
C ASP A 3 12.35 10.31 -7.24
N ALA A 4 11.88 9.93 -8.43
CA ALA A 4 11.43 8.56 -8.72
C ALA A 4 12.53 7.50 -8.52
N ASP A 5 13.80 7.91 -8.56
CA ASP A 5 14.99 7.09 -8.37
C ASP A 5 15.04 6.42 -6.98
N ALA A 6 14.30 6.94 -5.99
CA ALA A 6 14.15 6.28 -4.70
C ALA A 6 13.52 4.88 -4.79
N PHE A 7 12.90 4.55 -5.93
CA PHE A 7 12.19 3.30 -6.18
C PHE A 7 12.93 2.31 -7.10
N ASP A 8 14.17 2.57 -7.48
CA ASP A 8 14.90 1.75 -8.46
C ASP A 8 15.03 0.27 -8.04
N ASP A 9 15.29 0.03 -6.76
CA ASP A 9 15.42 -1.31 -6.16
C ASP A 9 14.12 -1.81 -5.49
N THR A 10 13.00 -1.10 -5.67
CA THR A 10 11.73 -1.45 -5.04
C THR A 10 11.02 -2.60 -5.76
N ALA A 11 10.52 -3.57 -4.99
CA ALA A 11 9.63 -4.60 -5.51
C ALA A 11 8.21 -4.06 -5.72
N PHE A 12 7.76 -4.05 -6.97
CA PHE A 12 6.37 -3.72 -7.33
C PHE A 12 5.56 -5.00 -7.44
N ILE A 13 4.55 -5.15 -6.58
CA ILE A 13 3.80 -6.41 -6.42
C ILE A 13 2.29 -6.22 -6.65
N GLY A 14 1.56 -7.32 -6.79
CA GLY A 14 0.14 -7.31 -7.11
C GLY A 14 -0.12 -6.59 -8.43
N LEU A 15 -1.12 -5.69 -8.46
CA LEU A 15 -1.45 -4.94 -9.68
C LEU A 15 -0.33 -4.01 -10.18
N ALA A 16 0.65 -3.67 -9.32
CA ALA A 16 1.78 -2.84 -9.75
C ALA A 16 2.84 -3.64 -10.53
N ARG A 17 2.86 -4.98 -10.43
CA ARG A 17 3.88 -5.84 -11.04
C ARG A 17 3.96 -5.65 -12.56
N SER A 18 2.83 -5.50 -13.23
CA SER A 18 2.73 -5.30 -14.68
C SER A 18 2.46 -3.85 -15.08
N ALA A 19 2.37 -2.93 -14.12
CA ALA A 19 2.03 -1.54 -14.40
C ALA A 19 3.25 -0.76 -14.91
N LYS A 20 3.02 0.21 -15.81
CA LYS A 20 4.05 1.17 -16.19
C LYS A 20 4.43 2.00 -14.96
N ARG A 21 5.74 2.10 -14.70
CA ARG A 21 6.30 3.00 -13.69
C ARG A 21 6.16 4.43 -14.19
N ASP A 22 5.27 5.19 -13.57
CA ASP A 22 5.05 6.60 -13.87
C ASP A 22 5.93 7.44 -12.92
N PRO A 23 6.99 8.11 -13.41
CA PRO A 23 7.89 8.88 -12.57
C PRO A 23 7.21 10.01 -11.80
N TYR A 24 6.15 10.60 -12.37
CA TYR A 24 5.39 11.65 -11.68
C TYR A 24 4.62 11.08 -10.49
N ARG A 25 3.98 9.92 -10.66
CA ARG A 25 3.29 9.26 -9.54
C ARG A 25 4.27 8.84 -8.45
N LEU A 26 5.43 8.31 -8.82
CA LEU A 26 6.46 7.90 -7.87
C LEU A 26 7.04 9.09 -7.10
N SER A 27 7.24 10.25 -7.73
CA SER A 27 7.69 11.45 -7.01
C SER A 27 6.66 11.96 -5.97
N LEU A 28 5.37 11.79 -6.23
CA LEU A 28 4.32 12.07 -5.24
C LEU A 28 4.38 11.14 -4.03
N PHE A 29 4.75 9.86 -4.23
CA PHE A 29 5.00 8.94 -3.13
C PHE A 29 6.30 9.29 -2.38
N ALA A 30 7.36 9.59 -3.12
CA ALA A 30 8.68 9.95 -2.58
C ALA A 30 8.63 11.17 -1.64
N HIS A 31 7.65 12.06 -1.82
CA HIS A 31 7.45 13.21 -0.95
C HIS A 31 7.32 12.83 0.54
N HIS A 32 6.78 11.65 0.82
CA HIS A 32 6.53 11.15 2.18
C HIS A 32 7.68 10.33 2.79
N LEU A 33 8.78 10.16 2.06
CA LEU A 33 9.95 9.40 2.51
C LEU A 33 11.00 10.33 3.11
N GLU A 34 11.74 9.87 4.11
CA GLU A 34 12.97 10.56 4.53
C GLU A 34 14.02 10.56 3.41
N PRO A 35 15.00 11.50 3.39
CA PRO A 35 15.94 11.64 2.28
C PRO A 35 16.69 10.34 1.89
N GLU A 36 17.05 9.52 2.87
CA GLU A 36 17.74 8.24 2.67
C GLU A 36 16.80 7.02 2.76
N GLU A 37 15.52 7.24 3.03
CA GLU A 37 14.55 6.16 3.09
C GLU A 37 14.27 5.65 1.67
N ARG A 38 14.29 4.33 1.51
CA ARG A 38 14.03 3.65 0.24
C ARG A 38 12.93 2.61 0.45
N PRO A 39 11.89 2.59 -0.38
CA PRO A 39 10.88 1.56 -0.29
C PRO A 39 11.43 0.21 -0.74
N LEU A 40 11.14 -0.81 0.04
CA LEU A 40 11.40 -2.21 -0.28
C LEU A 40 10.27 -2.74 -1.16
N VAL A 41 9.02 -2.34 -0.88
CA VAL A 41 7.82 -2.80 -1.58
C VAL A 41 6.86 -1.65 -1.87
N VAL A 42 6.25 -1.68 -3.05
CA VAL A 42 5.05 -0.92 -3.42
C VAL A 42 3.92 -1.90 -3.72
N LEU A 43 2.86 -1.82 -2.93
CA LEU A 43 1.63 -2.60 -3.13
C LEU A 43 0.44 -1.66 -3.30
N PRO A 44 -0.20 -1.62 -4.47
CA PRO A 44 -1.50 -0.96 -4.61
C PRO A 44 -2.52 -1.64 -3.68
N ILE A 45 -3.25 -0.84 -2.92
CA ILE A 45 -4.35 -1.28 -2.08
C ILE A 45 -5.63 -0.54 -2.47
N GLN A 46 -6.78 -0.98 -1.96
CA GLN A 46 -8.03 -0.31 -2.24
C GLN A 46 -8.02 1.14 -1.72
N GLY A 47 -8.11 2.09 -2.65
CA GLY A 47 -8.13 3.52 -2.35
C GLY A 47 -6.77 4.14 -2.07
N GLY A 48 -5.67 3.40 -2.28
CA GLY A 48 -4.33 3.92 -1.97
C GLY A 48 -3.18 3.01 -2.41
N THR A 49 -2.03 3.23 -1.77
CA THR A 49 -0.80 2.47 -1.96
C THR A 49 -0.19 2.21 -0.59
N LEU A 50 0.18 0.97 -0.31
CA LEU A 50 1.02 0.61 0.81
C LEU A 50 2.49 0.62 0.37
N LEU A 51 3.31 1.40 1.05
CA LEU A 51 4.76 1.34 0.94
C LEU A 51 5.32 0.61 2.15
N VAL A 52 6.29 -0.28 1.92
CA VAL A 52 7.09 -0.88 2.99
C VAL A 52 8.51 -0.36 2.84
N THR A 53 9.06 0.24 3.88
CA THR A 53 10.44 0.72 3.94
C THR A 53 11.25 -0.09 4.94
N ALA A 54 12.52 0.27 5.13
CA ALA A 54 13.36 -0.37 6.13
C ALA A 54 12.85 -0.18 7.56
N ASP A 55 12.10 0.89 7.85
CA ASP A 55 11.74 1.26 9.22
C ASP A 55 10.24 1.27 9.46
N ARG A 56 9.43 1.46 8.41
CA ARG A 56 7.98 1.66 8.56
C ARG A 56 7.17 1.22 7.35
N LEU A 57 5.89 0.98 7.59
CA LEU A 57 4.86 0.81 6.58
C LEU A 57 4.06 2.12 6.49
N LEU A 58 3.83 2.60 5.27
CA LEU A 58 3.10 3.84 5.00
C LEU A 58 1.91 3.54 4.11
N GLU A 59 0.71 3.80 4.61
CA GLU A 59 -0.50 3.80 3.80
C GLU A 59 -0.72 5.19 3.21
N LEU A 60 -0.57 5.31 1.89
CA LEU A 60 -0.79 6.54 1.15
C LEU A 60 -2.17 6.50 0.48
N ARG A 61 -3.02 7.49 0.76
CA ARG A 61 -4.32 7.63 0.08
C ARG A 61 -4.38 8.91 -0.74
N ALA A 62 -5.14 8.87 -1.83
CA ALA A 62 -5.36 10.05 -2.65
C ALA A 62 -6.05 11.14 -1.83
N HIS A 63 -5.44 12.31 -1.73
CA HIS A 63 -6.02 13.49 -1.11
C HIS A 63 -6.85 14.24 -2.15
N LEU A 64 -8.17 14.28 -1.92
CA LEU A 64 -9.13 14.92 -2.80
C LEU A 64 -9.78 16.09 -2.06
N GLU A 65 -9.54 17.31 -2.52
CA GLU A 65 -10.19 18.50 -1.97
C GLU A 65 -11.42 18.85 -2.79
N VAL A 66 -12.52 19.18 -2.10
CA VAL A 66 -13.76 19.60 -2.74
C VAL A 66 -13.71 21.10 -2.96
N HIS A 67 -13.81 21.53 -4.21
CA HIS A 67 -13.87 22.95 -4.57
C HIS A 67 -15.21 23.31 -5.22
N GLY A 68 -15.75 24.46 -4.81
CA GLY A 68 -16.91 25.12 -5.42
C GLY A 68 -18.28 24.54 -5.07
N ALA A 69 -19.34 25.21 -5.53
CA ALA A 69 -20.74 24.88 -5.25
C ALA A 69 -21.22 23.54 -5.85
N TRP A 70 -20.40 22.91 -6.72
CA TRP A 70 -20.74 21.70 -7.47
C TRP A 70 -20.02 20.44 -6.99
N ASN A 71 -19.35 20.49 -5.83
CA ASN A 71 -18.63 19.37 -5.23
C ASN A 71 -17.57 18.70 -6.15
N VAL A 72 -16.85 19.50 -6.96
CA VAL A 72 -15.78 18.96 -7.81
C VAL A 72 -14.59 18.58 -6.92
N LYS A 73 -14.15 17.33 -7.01
CA LYS A 73 -12.98 16.83 -6.28
C LYS A 73 -11.71 17.05 -7.10
N GLN A 74 -10.80 17.89 -6.61
CA GLN A 74 -9.49 18.09 -7.20
C GLN A 74 -8.46 17.19 -6.50
N PHE A 75 -7.67 16.46 -7.28
CA PHE A 75 -6.55 15.69 -6.76
C PHE A 75 -5.40 16.62 -6.38
N GLN A 76 -5.00 16.56 -5.11
CA GLN A 76 -3.91 17.38 -4.56
C GLN A 76 -2.63 16.58 -4.31
N GLY A 77 -2.64 15.26 -4.57
CA GLY A 77 -1.53 14.36 -4.28
C GLY A 77 -1.96 13.21 -3.39
N TYR A 78 -0.99 12.61 -2.71
CA TYR A 78 -1.23 11.58 -1.71
C TYR A 78 -0.97 12.14 -0.31
N ALA A 79 -1.72 11.65 0.67
CA ALA A 79 -1.50 11.91 2.08
C ALA A 79 -1.25 10.58 2.82
N VAL A 80 -0.43 10.64 3.87
CA VAL A 80 -0.23 9.50 4.78
C VAL A 80 -1.51 9.33 5.59
N HIS A 81 -2.18 8.20 5.39
CA HIS A 81 -3.37 7.81 6.15
C HIS A 81 -3.00 7.12 7.45
N THR A 82 -1.97 6.28 7.42
CA THR A 82 -1.49 5.50 8.57
C THR A 82 -0.01 5.20 8.38
N THR A 83 0.71 5.18 9.50
CA THR A 83 2.10 4.73 9.60
C THR A 83 2.18 3.64 10.65
N ILE A 84 2.86 2.54 10.35
CA ILE A 84 3.13 1.45 11.29
C ILE A 84 4.64 1.26 11.33
N GLU A 85 5.23 1.33 12.52
CA GLU A 85 6.64 1.00 12.73
C GLU A 85 6.86 -0.47 12.39
N ARG A 86 7.85 -0.77 11.54
CA ARG A 86 8.06 -2.13 11.06
C ARG A 86 8.52 -3.05 12.18
N GLU A 87 9.19 -2.52 13.21
CA GLU A 87 9.66 -3.28 14.36
C GLU A 87 8.53 -3.81 15.26
N THR A 88 7.34 -3.20 15.20
CA THR A 88 6.18 -3.62 15.98
C THR A 88 5.39 -4.73 15.30
N VAL A 89 5.64 -5.02 14.01
CA VAL A 89 4.92 -6.05 13.25
C VAL A 89 5.46 -7.44 13.62
N ARG A 90 4.56 -8.31 14.09
CA ARG A 90 4.87 -9.67 14.58
C ARG A 90 4.48 -10.76 13.61
N ASP A 91 3.40 -10.56 12.87
CA ASP A 91 2.97 -11.49 11.82
C ASP A 91 2.25 -10.76 10.67
N VAL A 92 2.24 -11.41 9.51
CA VAL A 92 1.60 -10.96 8.29
C VAL A 92 0.85 -12.15 7.70
N ALA A 93 -0.45 -12.00 7.52
CA ALA A 93 -1.32 -12.99 6.89
C ALA A 93 -2.03 -12.40 5.65
N HIS A 94 -2.33 -13.27 4.71
CA HIS A 94 -3.09 -12.96 3.50
C HIS A 94 -4.37 -13.80 3.47
N GLU A 95 -5.51 -13.12 3.34
CA GLU A 95 -6.82 -13.75 3.31
C GLU A 95 -7.60 -13.29 2.08
N VAL A 96 -8.15 -14.26 1.34
CA VAL A 96 -9.09 -14.02 0.24
C VAL A 96 -10.46 -14.54 0.68
N ARG A 97 -11.42 -13.62 0.83
CA ARG A 97 -12.73 -13.94 1.40
C ARG A 97 -13.87 -13.51 0.48
N ALA A 98 -14.90 -14.36 0.38
CA ALA A 98 -16.15 -13.98 -0.27
C ALA A 98 -16.88 -12.88 0.53
N SER A 99 -17.36 -11.87 -0.19
CA SER A 99 -18.08 -10.71 0.32
C SER A 99 -19.29 -10.40 -0.57
N VAL A 100 -20.20 -9.56 -0.09
CA VAL A 100 -21.37 -9.10 -0.83
C VAL A 100 -21.39 -7.57 -0.76
N ASP A 101 -21.54 -6.91 -1.89
CA ASP A 101 -21.69 -5.45 -1.91
C ASP A 101 -23.09 -5.02 -1.41
N PRO A 102 -23.32 -3.74 -1.08
CA PRO A 102 -24.60 -3.28 -0.56
C PRO A 102 -25.80 -3.50 -1.50
N VAL A 103 -25.55 -3.80 -2.78
CA VAL A 103 -26.57 -4.03 -3.81
C VAL A 103 -26.76 -5.53 -4.08
N GLY A 104 -26.11 -6.40 -3.29
CA GLY A 104 -26.30 -7.84 -3.34
C GLY A 104 -25.37 -8.60 -4.31
N ASN A 105 -24.41 -7.93 -4.95
CA ASN A 105 -23.49 -8.65 -5.84
C ASN A 105 -22.39 -9.35 -5.05
N ARG A 106 -22.08 -10.57 -5.47
CA ARG A 106 -20.92 -11.31 -4.94
C ARG A 106 -19.62 -10.60 -5.34
N ARG A 107 -18.72 -10.50 -4.37
CA ARG A 107 -17.38 -9.95 -4.49
C ARG A 107 -16.39 -10.85 -3.76
N THR A 108 -15.14 -10.65 -4.07
CA THR A 108 -13.99 -11.19 -3.37
C THR A 108 -13.25 -10.02 -2.74
N GLU A 109 -12.94 -10.14 -1.46
CA GLU A 109 -12.10 -9.22 -0.72
C GLU A 109 -10.73 -9.88 -0.49
N ASP A 110 -9.70 -9.20 -0.95
CA ASP A 110 -8.31 -9.60 -0.88
C ASP A 110 -7.63 -8.75 0.19
N ARG A 111 -7.23 -9.36 1.30
CA ARG A 111 -6.89 -8.66 2.55
C ARG A 111 -5.49 -9.03 3.02
N LEU A 112 -4.76 -8.03 3.47
CA LEU A 112 -3.51 -8.16 4.21
C LEU A 112 -3.78 -7.85 5.68
N LEU A 113 -3.46 -8.79 6.55
CA LEU A 113 -3.65 -8.69 7.99
C LEU A 113 -2.29 -8.65 8.68
N LEU A 114 -2.07 -7.61 9.48
CA LEU A 114 -0.88 -7.47 10.30
C LEU A 114 -1.26 -7.70 11.77
N THR A 115 -0.45 -8.47 12.48
CA THR A 115 -0.44 -8.46 13.94
C THR A 115 0.69 -7.56 14.39
N THR A 116 0.39 -6.47 15.09
CA THR A 116 1.40 -5.57 15.67
C THR A 116 1.32 -5.56 17.19
N ASP A 117 2.33 -4.99 17.85
CA ASP A 117 2.33 -4.81 19.31
C ASP A 117 1.18 -3.91 19.79
N ASP A 118 0.73 -2.97 18.95
CA ASP A 118 -0.37 -2.05 19.25
C ASP A 118 -1.75 -2.65 18.91
N GLY A 119 -1.78 -3.81 18.25
CA GLY A 119 -2.99 -4.52 17.87
C GLY A 119 -3.01 -4.95 16.40
N PRO A 120 -4.13 -5.52 15.92
CA PRO A 120 -4.25 -5.90 14.52
C PRO A 120 -4.42 -4.67 13.62
N ALA A 121 -3.76 -4.68 12.47
CA ALA A 121 -4.00 -3.73 11.38
C ALA A 121 -4.41 -4.49 10.11
N GLU A 122 -5.31 -3.92 9.31
CA GLU A 122 -5.84 -4.55 8.10
C GLU A 122 -5.75 -3.59 6.92
N PHE A 123 -5.24 -4.09 5.80
CA PHE A 123 -5.25 -3.41 4.51
C PHE A 123 -6.04 -4.22 3.50
N LEU A 124 -7.05 -3.61 2.90
CA LEU A 124 -7.80 -4.21 1.81
C LEU A 124 -7.01 -4.00 0.52
N VAL A 125 -6.39 -5.04 -0.02
CA VAL A 125 -5.61 -4.99 -1.27
C VAL A 125 -6.53 -4.73 -2.45
N SER A 126 -7.61 -5.50 -2.56
CA SER A 126 -8.64 -5.27 -3.57
C SER A 126 -10.01 -5.78 -3.14
N LYS A 127 -11.03 -5.23 -3.81
CA LYS A 127 -12.41 -5.73 -3.76
C LYS A 127 -12.93 -5.82 -5.17
N GLY A 128 -13.15 -7.04 -5.64
CA GLY A 128 -13.39 -7.30 -7.07
C GLY A 128 -14.05 -8.64 -7.32
N PRO A 129 -14.00 -9.15 -8.56
CA PRO A 129 -14.40 -10.51 -8.86
C PRO A 129 -13.48 -11.54 -8.19
N ASP A 130 -12.17 -11.28 -8.17
CA ASP A 130 -11.13 -12.19 -7.68
C ASP A 130 -10.07 -11.44 -6.86
N GLY A 131 -9.24 -12.20 -6.13
CA GLY A 131 -8.06 -11.67 -5.45
C GLY A 131 -6.96 -11.29 -6.45
N THR A 132 -6.15 -10.31 -6.08
CA THR A 132 -5.14 -9.68 -6.93
C THR A 132 -3.71 -9.88 -6.43
N LEU A 133 -3.53 -10.17 -5.15
CA LEU A 133 -2.24 -10.53 -4.57
C LEU A 133 -1.97 -12.02 -4.79
N SER A 134 -0.90 -12.33 -5.49
CA SER A 134 -0.44 -13.72 -5.67
C SER A 134 0.33 -14.23 -4.46
N ASP A 135 0.40 -15.56 -4.28
CA ASP A 135 1.20 -16.17 -3.21
C ASP A 135 2.69 -15.77 -3.30
N GLU A 136 3.24 -15.67 -4.52
CA GLU A 136 4.62 -15.23 -4.73
C GLU A 136 4.84 -13.77 -4.28
N ASP A 137 3.91 -12.88 -4.64
CA ASP A 137 3.93 -11.49 -4.19
C ASP A 137 3.80 -11.38 -2.67
N PHE A 138 2.93 -12.22 -2.08
CA PHE A 138 2.74 -12.26 -0.65
C PHE A 138 4.01 -12.71 0.08
N VAL A 139 4.74 -13.71 -0.44
CA VAL A 139 6.03 -14.12 0.13
C VAL A 139 7.05 -12.98 0.10
N VAL A 140 7.12 -12.23 -1.00
CA VAL A 140 8.00 -11.05 -1.11
C VAL A 140 7.62 -9.98 -0.08
N LEU A 141 6.33 -9.65 0.02
CA LEU A 141 5.82 -8.68 0.97
C LEU A 141 6.11 -9.09 2.42
N ARG A 142 5.78 -10.33 2.78
CA ARG A 142 6.01 -10.89 4.11
C ARG A 142 7.50 -10.85 4.46
N GLY A 143 8.37 -11.17 3.50
CA GLY A 143 9.82 -11.06 3.63
C GLY A 143 10.29 -9.64 3.86
N ALA A 144 9.72 -8.64 3.17
CA ALA A 144 10.07 -7.24 3.37
C ALA A 144 9.61 -6.71 4.74
N VAL A 145 8.42 -7.12 5.20
CA VAL A 145 7.86 -6.68 6.49
C VAL A 145 8.58 -7.35 7.65
N LEU A 146 8.64 -8.69 7.69
CA LEU A 146 9.19 -9.47 8.81
C LEU A 146 10.69 -9.76 8.69
N GLY A 147 11.31 -9.41 7.57
CA GLY A 147 12.74 -9.64 7.33
C GLY A 147 13.64 -8.81 8.25
N PRO A 148 14.96 -9.08 8.23
CA PRO A 148 15.93 -8.38 9.05
C PRO A 148 15.76 -6.86 8.99
N GLN A 149 15.83 -6.22 10.15
CA GLN A 149 15.75 -4.77 10.26
C GLN A 149 17.15 -4.19 10.50
N PRO A 150 17.48 -3.05 9.87
CA PRO A 150 18.71 -2.34 10.24
C PRO A 150 18.66 -2.00 11.74
N LYS A 151 19.81 -2.14 12.41
CA LYS A 151 19.96 -1.84 13.84
C LYS A 151 20.31 -0.38 14.07
#